data_AF-A0A087RNZ3-F1
#
_entry.id   AF-A0A087RNZ3-F1
#
_cell.length_a   1.000
_cell.length_b   1.000
_cell.length_c   1.000
_cell.angle_alpha   90.00
_cell.angle_beta   90.00
_cell.angle_gamma   90.00
#
_symmetry.space_group_name_H-M   'P 1'
#
loop_
_entity.id
_entity.type
_entity.pdbx_description
1 polymer ?
#
loop_
_entity_poly.entity_id
_entity_poly.type
_entity_poly.pdbx_seq_one_letter_code
_entity_poly.pdbx_strand_id
1 'polypeptide(L)'
;MRLLESDDVHLMGLVSGHLTRKQFGKKASFVNNIILNYTNVCITDCKFCAFYRSPGADDSYTLTLDQIESRVKTAWDMFKIRQVLIQGGHNPNLKIE
;
A
#
# COMPACT_ATOMS: atom_id res chain seq x y z
N MET A 1 -13.64 -24.50 -11.43
CA MET A 1 -13.50 -23.02 -11.44
C MET A 1 -13.13 -22.58 -12.86
N ARG A 2 -14.10 -22.60 -13.80
CA ARG A 2 -13.78 -22.59 -15.25
C ARG A 2 -12.91 -21.43 -15.73
N LEU A 3 -13.07 -20.22 -15.20
CA LEU A 3 -12.28 -19.06 -15.61
C LEU A 3 -10.86 -19.08 -15.03
N LEU A 4 -10.70 -19.55 -13.78
CA LEU A 4 -9.38 -19.63 -13.13
C LEU A 4 -8.56 -20.83 -13.60
N GLU A 5 -9.21 -21.82 -14.21
CA GLU A 5 -8.59 -23.01 -14.81
C GLU A 5 -8.33 -22.84 -16.33
N SER A 6 -8.59 -21.65 -16.90
CA SER A 6 -8.47 -21.41 -18.34
C SER A 6 -7.09 -20.89 -18.73
N ASP A 7 -6.50 -21.49 -19.76
CA ASP A 7 -5.22 -21.07 -20.34
C ASP A 7 -5.35 -20.06 -21.50
N ASP A 8 -6.58 -19.73 -21.91
CA ASP A 8 -6.84 -18.75 -22.99
C ASP A 8 -6.70 -17.29 -22.49
N VAL A 9 -5.46 -16.87 -22.26
CA VAL A 9 -5.11 -15.51 -21.80
C VAL A 9 -5.54 -14.44 -22.81
N HIS A 10 -5.64 -14.78 -24.09
CA HIS A 10 -6.04 -13.85 -25.14
C HIS A 10 -7.51 -13.49 -25.03
N LEU A 11 -8.38 -14.50 -24.92
CA LEU A 11 -9.80 -14.29 -24.72
C LEU A 11 -10.07 -13.56 -23.40
N MET A 12 -9.37 -13.93 -22.34
CA MET A 12 -9.46 -13.25 -21.04
C MET A 12 -9.09 -11.77 -21.16
N GLY A 13 -7.98 -11.45 -21.83
CA GLY A 13 -7.55 -10.06 -22.06
C GLY A 13 -8.53 -9.26 -22.91
N LEU A 14 -9.09 -9.86 -23.97
CA LEU A 14 -10.09 -9.24 -24.84
C LEU A 14 -11.36 -8.88 -24.08
N VAL A 15 -11.92 -9.85 -23.33
CA VAL A 15 -13.15 -9.64 -22.54
C VAL A 15 -12.91 -8.61 -21.44
N SER A 16 -11.80 -8.73 -20.70
CA SER A 16 -11.43 -7.77 -19.65
C SER A 16 -11.30 -6.36 -20.22
N GLY A 17 -10.59 -6.21 -21.34
CA GLY A 17 -10.43 -4.92 -22.01
C GLY A 17 -11.76 -4.33 -22.52
N HIS A 18 -12.67 -5.17 -23.01
CA HIS A 18 -14.02 -4.72 -23.38
C HIS A 18 -14.79 -4.20 -22.17
N LEU A 19 -14.81 -4.94 -21.07
CA LEU A 19 -15.50 -4.56 -19.84
C LEU A 19 -14.93 -3.27 -19.24
N THR A 20 -13.60 -3.15 -19.15
CA THR A 20 -12.93 -1.92 -18.68
C THR A 20 -13.28 -0.72 -19.55
N ARG A 21 -13.24 -0.85 -20.88
CA ARG A 21 -13.60 0.25 -21.79
C ARG A 21 -15.08 0.62 -21.73
N LYS A 22 -15.96 -0.35 -21.54
CA LYS A 22 -17.40 -0.11 -21.35
C LYS A 22 -17.66 0.69 -20.08
N GLN A 23 -16.95 0.37 -19.00
CA GLN A 23 -17.16 1.01 -17.69
C GLN A 23 -16.45 2.37 -17.55
N PHE A 24 -15.22 2.49 -18.05
CA PHE A 24 -14.34 3.63 -17.79
C PHE A 24 -13.89 4.38 -19.06
N GLY A 25 -14.26 3.91 -20.24
CA GLY A 25 -13.80 4.46 -21.52
C GLY A 25 -12.32 4.21 -21.78
N LYS A 26 -11.68 5.13 -22.53
CA LYS A 26 -10.23 5.14 -22.77
C LYS A 26 -9.52 6.10 -21.81
N LYS A 27 -9.79 6.00 -20.52
CA LYS A 27 -9.20 6.86 -19.48
C LYS A 27 -8.46 6.02 -18.46
N ALA A 28 -7.27 6.45 -18.10
CA ALA A 28 -6.52 5.96 -16.95
C ALA A 28 -6.34 7.14 -15.99
N SER A 29 -6.71 6.95 -14.72
CA SER A 29 -6.51 7.95 -13.67
C SER A 29 -5.31 7.57 -12.80
N PHE A 30 -4.78 8.55 -12.09
CA PHE A 30 -3.75 8.35 -11.08
C PHE A 30 -3.98 9.30 -9.92
N VAL A 31 -3.41 8.95 -8.76
CA VAL A 31 -3.32 9.84 -7.60
C VAL A 31 -1.84 9.95 -7.26
N ASN A 32 -1.38 11.18 -7.07
CA ASN A 32 -0.02 11.41 -6.58
C ASN A 32 -0.03 11.25 -5.06
N ASN A 33 0.51 10.15 -4.55
CA ASN A 33 0.46 9.79 -3.14
C ASN A 33 1.84 9.36 -2.61
N ILE A 34 1.98 9.35 -1.29
CA ILE A 34 3.05 8.60 -0.60
C ILE A 34 2.47 7.41 0.14
N ILE A 35 3.33 6.42 0.40
CA ILE A 35 3.11 5.40 1.43
C ILE A 35 3.93 5.83 2.64
N LEU A 36 3.24 6.20 3.72
CA LEU A 36 3.84 6.54 4.99
C LEU A 36 3.83 5.31 5.90
N ASN A 37 4.97 4.63 5.94
CA ASN A 37 5.18 3.53 6.87
C ASN A 37 5.49 4.07 8.27
N TYR A 38 4.50 4.11 9.16
CA TYR A 38 4.66 4.73 10.49
C TYR A 38 5.31 3.80 11.52
N THR A 39 5.25 2.48 11.30
CA THR A 39 5.93 1.47 12.12
C THR A 39 6.16 0.23 11.29
N ASN A 40 7.30 -0.44 11.45
CA ASN A 40 7.50 -1.80 10.93
C ASN A 40 7.34 -2.88 12.02
N VAL A 41 7.17 -2.49 13.29
CA VAL A 41 6.84 -3.40 14.39
C VAL A 41 5.50 -4.07 14.14
N CYS A 42 5.46 -5.40 14.17
CA CYS A 42 4.23 -6.17 13.94
C CYS A 42 4.25 -7.48 14.74
N ILE A 43 3.11 -7.86 15.30
CA ILE A 43 2.95 -9.12 16.05
C ILE A 43 2.38 -10.29 15.23
N THR A 44 1.99 -10.07 13.97
CA THR A 44 1.30 -11.09 13.15
C THR A 44 2.24 -12.08 12.46
N ASP A 45 3.51 -11.72 12.25
CA ASP A 45 4.53 -12.62 11.70
C ASP A 45 4.11 -13.33 10.39
N CYS A 46 3.65 -12.55 9.41
CA CYS A 46 3.22 -13.10 8.11
C CYS A 46 4.41 -13.66 7.33
N LYS A 47 4.36 -14.94 6.95
CA LYS A 47 5.43 -15.64 6.19
C LYS A 47 5.86 -14.98 4.88
N PHE A 48 5.00 -14.17 4.27
CA PHE A 48 5.27 -13.50 3.00
C PHE A 48 5.67 -12.02 3.18
N CYS A 49 5.65 -11.49 4.40
CA CYS A 49 5.93 -10.07 4.64
C CYS A 49 7.42 -9.88 4.89
N ALA A 50 8.11 -9.16 4.01
CA ALA A 50 9.52 -8.79 4.23
C ALA A 50 9.68 -7.53 5.12
N PHE A 51 8.59 -6.78 5.30
CA PHE A 51 8.61 -5.49 5.98
C PHE A 51 8.51 -5.59 7.50
N TYR A 52 7.83 -6.61 8.03
CA TYR A 52 7.57 -6.71 9.46
C TYR A 52 8.85 -6.92 10.25
N ARG A 53 8.84 -6.45 11.50
CA ARG A 53 9.82 -6.78 12.52
C ARG A 53 9.13 -7.16 13.81
N SER A 54 9.65 -8.19 14.48
CA SER A 54 9.23 -8.53 15.83
C SER A 54 9.53 -7.37 16.79
N PRO A 55 8.72 -7.17 17.83
CA PRO A 55 9.01 -6.16 18.86
C PRO A 55 10.43 -6.33 19.42
N GLY A 56 11.23 -5.26 19.39
CA GLY A 56 12.60 -5.25 19.89
C GLY A 56 13.68 -5.70 18.90
N ALA A 57 13.34 -6.01 17.64
CA ALA A 57 14.35 -6.25 16.62
C ALA A 57 15.21 -4.99 16.37
N ASP A 58 16.49 -5.16 16.05
CA ASP A 58 17.48 -4.06 15.93
C ASP A 58 17.11 -3.00 14.89
N ASP A 59 16.44 -3.41 13.80
CA ASP A 59 15.98 -2.53 12.73
C ASP A 59 14.47 -2.22 12.81
N SER A 60 13.86 -2.50 13.97
CA SER A 60 12.49 -2.08 14.24
C SER A 60 12.40 -0.58 14.52
N TYR A 61 11.31 0.05 14.10
CA TYR A 61 11.05 1.46 14.32
C TYR A 61 9.56 1.77 14.46
N THR A 62 9.29 2.87 15.14
CA THR A 62 8.00 3.54 15.18
C THR A 62 8.26 5.04 15.10
N LEU A 63 7.66 5.69 14.12
CA LEU A 63 7.85 7.12 13.90
C LEU A 63 7.13 7.92 14.98
N THR A 64 7.74 9.03 15.38
CA THR A 64 7.05 10.05 16.18
C THR A 64 6.09 10.86 15.30
N LEU A 65 5.12 11.55 15.92
CA LEU A 65 4.22 12.45 15.19
C LEU A 65 4.98 13.55 14.43
N ASP A 66 6.04 14.11 15.03
CA ASP A 66 6.89 15.12 14.38
C ASP A 66 7.59 14.56 13.13
N GLN A 67 8.08 13.32 13.18
CA GLN A 67 8.68 12.65 12.03
C GLN A 67 7.64 12.40 10.93
N ILE A 68 6.42 12.01 11.30
CA ILE A 68 5.30 11.83 10.37
C ILE A 68 4.97 13.16 9.69
N GLU A 69 4.76 14.22 10.48
CA GLU A 69 4.41 15.54 9.97
C GLU A 69 5.49 16.08 9.03
N SER A 70 6.76 15.96 9.44
CA SER A 70 7.91 16.36 8.62
C SER A 70 7.92 15.64 7.28
N ARG A 71 7.75 14.30 7.26
CA ARG A 71 7.71 13.53 6.01
C ARG A 71 6.56 13.93 5.10
N VAL A 72 5.37 14.18 5.66
CA VAL A 72 4.20 14.61 4.88
C VAL A 72 4.42 16.01 4.29
N LYS A 73 4.94 16.95 5.09
CA LYS A 73 5.29 18.30 4.62
C LYS A 73 6.32 18.25 3.50
N THR A 74 7.43 17.53 3.70
CA THR A 74 8.45 17.36 2.66
C THR A 74 7.87 16.76 1.37
N ALA A 75 7.02 15.73 1.47
CA ALA A 75 6.40 15.13 0.30
C ALA A 75 5.44 16.10 -0.43
N TRP A 76 4.68 16.91 0.32
CA TRP A 76 3.85 17.96 -0.26
C TRP A 76 4.69 19.03 -0.95
N ASP A 77 5.74 19.52 -0.30
CA ASP A 77 6.56 20.60 -0.82
C ASP A 77 7.30 20.20 -2.09
N MET A 78 7.86 18.98 -2.11
CA MET A 78 8.63 18.46 -3.25
C MET A 78 7.74 17.95 -4.39
N PHE A 79 6.67 17.21 -4.07
CA PHE A 79 5.93 16.44 -5.08
C PHE A 79 4.47 16.85 -5.22
N LYS A 80 3.94 17.74 -4.37
CA LYS A 80 2.52 18.18 -4.40
C LYS A 80 1.54 17.01 -4.32
N ILE A 81 1.84 16.06 -3.42
CA ILE A 81 1.02 14.87 -3.18
C ILE A 81 -0.41 15.25 -2.78
N ARG A 82 -1.39 14.42 -3.10
CA ARG A 82 -2.81 14.64 -2.79
C ARG A 82 -3.40 13.62 -1.83
N GLN A 83 -2.62 12.61 -1.47
CA GLN A 83 -3.03 11.55 -0.57
C GLN A 83 -1.83 11.00 0.21
N VAL A 84 -2.07 10.65 1.47
CA VAL A 84 -1.12 9.93 2.32
C VAL A 84 -1.74 8.57 2.63
N LEU A 85 -1.05 7.49 2.26
CA LEU A 85 -1.43 6.13 2.64
C LEU A 85 -0.67 5.77 3.92
N ILE A 86 -1.37 5.74 5.05
CA ILE A 86 -0.79 5.38 6.34
C ILE A 86 -0.80 3.85 6.44
N GLN A 87 0.39 3.25 6.44
CA GLN A 87 0.58 1.80 6.47
C GLN A 87 1.58 1.44 7.57
N GLY A 88 1.46 0.27 8.17
CA GLY A 88 2.37 -0.16 9.22
C GLY A 88 2.03 -1.54 9.73
N GLY A 89 2.90 -2.07 10.59
CA GLY A 89 2.63 -3.31 11.30
C GLY A 89 1.63 -3.14 12.44
N HIS A 90 1.08 -4.26 12.92
CA HIS A 90 0.23 -4.33 14.11
C HIS A 90 1.08 -4.15 15.38
N ASN A 91 1.26 -2.88 15.78
CA ASN A 91 2.09 -2.49 16.92
C ASN A 91 1.24 -2.22 18.17
N PRO A 92 1.22 -3.12 19.17
CA PRO A 92 0.35 -2.99 20.34
C PRO A 92 0.69 -1.79 21.24
N ASN A 93 1.90 -1.25 21.15
CA ASN A 93 2.32 -0.10 21.96
C ASN A 93 1.60 1.20 21.56
N LEU A 94 1.07 1.26 20.34
CA LEU A 94 0.41 2.45 19.82
C LEU A 94 -1.08 2.52 20.17
N LYS A 95 -1.71 1.39 20.53
CA LYS A 95 -3.12 1.31 20.93
C LYS A 95 -4.09 1.97 19.91
N ILE A 96 -3.84 1.74 18.62
CA ILE A 96 -4.64 2.28 17.50
C ILE A 96 -5.70 1.27 17.01
N GLU A 97 -5.66 0.03 17.53
CA GLU A 97 -6.60 -1.05 17.20
C GLU A 97 -7.95 -0.91 17.91
#